data_AF-A0A924ISC2-F1
#
_entry.id   AF-A0A924ISC2-F1
#
_cell.length_a   1.000
_cell.length_b   1.000
_cell.length_c   1.000
_cell.angle_alpha   90.00
_cell.angle_beta   90.00
_cell.angle_gamma   90.00
#
_symmetry.space_group_name_H-M   'P 1'
#
loop_
_entity.id
_entity.type
_entity.pdbx_description
1 polymer ?
#
loop_
_entity_poly.entity_id
_entity_poly.type
_entity_poly.pdbx_seq_one_letter_code
_entity_poly.pdbx_strand_id
1 'polypeptide(L)'
;LSVHGGLEKAVYAYPSEHYAFWQSERLQAGLGLIDDSLPCGALGENLTLSGVLETDVWAGDVLRFPHCTLRVSVPREPCYKFNAVMGFSKASRVMAHTGFCGFYLRVQTLGSIGAGDAFELIPGPRAASIPQLFAAKRAKHLR
;
A
#
# COMPACT_ATOMS: atom_id res chain seq x y z
N LEU A 1 10.09 -13.02 -16.67
CA LEU A 1 10.35 -12.38 -15.35
C LEU A 1 10.04 -10.87 -15.40
N SER A 2 8.85 -10.44 -15.85
CA SER A 2 8.53 -8.98 -15.99
C SER A 2 7.38 -8.50 -15.08
N VAL A 3 6.96 -9.33 -14.11
CA VAL A 3 5.77 -9.09 -13.28
C VAL A 3 6.08 -8.84 -11.80
N HIS A 4 7.35 -8.96 -11.39
CA HIS A 4 7.81 -8.73 -10.02
C HIS A 4 9.06 -7.85 -10.06
N GLY A 5 8.92 -6.60 -9.64
CA GLY A 5 10.02 -5.64 -9.62
C GLY A 5 10.21 -4.85 -10.92
N GLY A 6 10.54 -3.59 -10.74
CA GLY A 6 10.82 -2.59 -11.76
C GLY A 6 11.11 -1.27 -11.05
N LEU A 7 11.77 -0.31 -11.71
CA LEU A 7 12.14 0.97 -11.10
C LEU A 7 10.95 1.69 -10.45
N GLU A 8 9.75 1.48 -11.00
CA GLU A 8 8.49 2.03 -10.49
C GLU A 8 7.92 1.32 -9.24
N LYS A 9 8.43 0.16 -8.83
CA LYS A 9 7.87 -0.66 -7.73
C LYS A 9 8.95 -1.09 -6.74
N ALA A 10 9.83 -0.16 -6.38
CA ALA A 10 10.99 -0.43 -5.53
C ALA A 10 10.59 -0.66 -4.07
N VAL A 11 9.66 0.14 -3.55
CA VAL A 11 9.22 0.11 -2.15
C VAL A 11 7.70 0.07 -2.12
N TYR A 12 7.10 -0.89 -1.42
CA TYR A 12 5.67 -0.90 -1.16
C TYR A 12 5.39 -0.16 0.17
N ALA A 13 4.55 0.86 0.12
CA ALA A 13 4.09 1.61 1.27
C ALA A 13 2.61 1.36 1.54
N TYR A 14 2.26 1.25 2.83
CA TYR A 14 0.89 0.99 3.26
C TYR A 14 0.48 1.88 4.45
N PRO A 15 -0.70 2.53 4.40
CA PRO A 15 -1.20 3.32 5.52
C PRO A 15 -1.56 2.45 6.73
N SER A 16 -1.00 2.78 7.89
CA SER A 16 -1.24 2.14 9.18
C SER A 16 -2.71 2.20 9.60
N GLU A 17 -3.43 3.23 9.15
CA GLU A 17 -4.82 3.52 9.45
C GLU A 17 -5.77 2.39 9.02
N HIS A 18 -5.37 1.61 8.02
CA HIS A 18 -6.17 0.49 7.49
C HIS A 18 -5.97 -0.82 8.26
N TYR A 19 -5.01 -0.89 9.19
CA TYR A 19 -4.73 -2.12 9.94
C TYR A 19 -5.93 -2.57 10.79
N ALA A 20 -6.57 -1.64 11.49
CA ALA A 20 -7.75 -1.94 12.31
C ALA A 20 -8.90 -2.50 11.46
N PHE A 21 -9.06 -2.00 10.23
CA PHE A 21 -10.04 -2.54 9.28
C PHE A 21 -9.72 -4.00 8.94
N TRP A 22 -8.48 -4.33 8.59
CA TRP A 22 -8.11 -5.70 8.24
C TRP A 22 -8.17 -6.66 9.43
N GLN A 23 -7.85 -6.20 10.64
CA GLN A 23 -8.05 -6.99 11.86
C GLN A 23 -9.54 -7.34 12.03
N SER A 24 -10.42 -6.36 11.86
CA SER A 24 -11.88 -6.59 11.88
C SER A 24 -12.32 -7.58 10.81
N GLU A 25 -11.87 -7.44 9.56
CA GLU A 25 -12.21 -8.36 8.47
C GLU A 25 -11.74 -9.79 8.77
N ARG A 26 -10.54 -9.96 9.34
CA ARG A 26 -10.02 -11.27 9.78
C ARG A 26 -10.89 -11.87 10.89
N LEU A 27 -11.31 -11.07 11.87
CA LEU A 27 -12.22 -11.50 12.94
C LEU A 27 -13.57 -11.96 12.37
N GLN A 28 -14.17 -11.20 11.46
CA GLN A 28 -15.44 -11.57 10.80
C GLN A 28 -15.30 -12.83 9.94
N ALA A 29 -14.11 -13.10 9.41
CA ALA A 29 -13.79 -14.33 8.69
C ALA A 29 -13.53 -15.54 9.61
N GLY A 30 -13.62 -15.37 10.95
CA GLY A 30 -13.44 -16.44 11.92
C GLY A 30 -11.97 -16.72 12.30
N LEU A 31 -11.04 -15.80 11.99
CA LEU A 31 -9.60 -15.98 12.24
C LEU A 31 -9.14 -15.44 13.62
N GLY A 32 -10.07 -15.13 14.52
CA GLY A 32 -9.79 -14.45 15.79
C GLY A 32 -9.26 -15.31 16.95
N LEU A 33 -9.11 -16.62 16.76
CA LEU A 33 -8.89 -17.55 17.87
C LEU A 33 -7.42 -17.99 18.05
N ILE A 34 -6.56 -17.76 17.05
CA ILE A 34 -5.13 -18.07 17.10
C ILE A 34 -4.37 -17.02 16.26
N ASP A 35 -3.55 -16.19 16.90
CA ASP A 35 -2.71 -15.14 16.26
C ASP A 35 -3.50 -14.12 15.41
N ASP A 36 -4.26 -13.25 16.08
CA ASP A 36 -5.00 -12.15 15.45
C ASP A 36 -4.10 -10.95 15.08
N SER A 37 -2.83 -11.01 15.45
CA SER A 37 -1.93 -9.88 15.29
C SER A 37 -1.69 -9.63 13.80
N LEU A 38 -1.88 -8.38 13.38
CA LEU A 38 -1.38 -7.86 12.11
C LEU A 38 -0.26 -6.88 12.45
N PRO A 39 0.99 -7.36 12.66
CA PRO A 39 2.12 -6.47 12.88
C PRO A 39 2.44 -5.66 11.63
N CYS A 40 3.12 -4.53 11.78
CA CYS A 40 3.63 -3.74 10.65
C CYS A 40 4.42 -4.65 9.68
N GLY A 41 4.19 -4.48 8.37
CA GLY A 41 4.74 -5.36 7.33
C GLY A 41 3.89 -6.58 7.02
N ALA A 42 2.84 -6.87 7.80
CA ALA A 42 2.00 -8.06 7.57
C ALA A 42 1.35 -8.05 6.19
N LEU A 43 1.06 -6.88 5.61
CA LEU A 43 0.44 -6.76 4.29
C LEU A 43 1.45 -6.96 3.14
N GLY A 44 2.71 -7.22 3.49
CA GLY A 44 3.83 -7.38 2.58
C GLY A 44 4.48 -6.05 2.19
N GLU A 45 4.16 -4.96 2.89
CA GLU A 45 4.75 -3.65 2.68
C GLU A 45 6.16 -3.56 3.28
N ASN A 46 6.97 -2.69 2.68
CA ASN A 46 8.29 -2.33 3.18
C ASN A 46 8.20 -1.17 4.19
N LEU A 47 7.27 -0.24 3.96
CA LEU A 47 7.05 0.93 4.81
C LEU A 47 5.59 0.97 5.26
N THR A 48 5.37 0.80 6.56
CA THR A 48 4.11 1.16 7.19
C THR A 48 4.16 2.65 7.51
N LEU A 49 3.28 3.44 6.88
CA LEU A 49 3.24 4.90 7.02
C LEU A 49 2.03 5.34 7.81
N SER A 50 2.09 6.52 8.43
CA SER A 50 0.95 7.16 9.10
C SER A 50 0.77 8.58 8.62
N GLY A 51 -0.47 9.09 8.61
CA GLY A 51 -0.82 10.45 8.22
C GLY A 51 -0.89 10.67 6.70
N VAL A 52 -0.92 9.59 5.91
CA VAL A 52 -1.05 9.67 4.44
C VAL A 52 -1.86 8.48 3.92
N LEU A 53 -3.01 8.77 3.32
CA LEU A 53 -3.87 7.76 2.70
C LEU A 53 -3.71 7.78 1.18
N GLU A 54 -4.23 6.74 0.52
CA GLU A 54 -4.31 6.69 -0.94
C GLU A 54 -5.03 7.91 -1.51
N THR A 55 -6.05 8.42 -0.82
CA THR A 55 -6.84 9.60 -1.23
C THR A 55 -6.05 10.90 -1.23
N ASP A 56 -4.89 10.93 -0.57
CA ASP A 56 -4.11 12.14 -0.34
C ASP A 56 -2.90 12.24 -1.29
N VAL A 57 -2.68 11.22 -2.13
CA VAL A 57 -1.47 11.11 -2.96
C VAL A 57 -1.77 10.93 -4.45
N TRP A 58 -0.88 11.54 -5.25
CA TRP A 58 -0.87 11.46 -6.70
C TRP A 58 0.40 10.80 -7.20
N ALA A 59 0.30 10.13 -8.35
CA ALA A 59 1.49 9.66 -9.05
C ALA A 59 2.38 10.87 -9.37
N GLY A 60 3.60 10.83 -8.84
CA GLY A 60 4.54 11.94 -8.92
C GLY A 60 4.77 12.70 -7.62
N ASP A 61 3.94 12.53 -6.58
CA ASP A 61 4.21 13.10 -5.27
C ASP A 61 5.50 12.53 -4.66
N VAL A 62 6.19 13.32 -3.85
CA VAL A 62 7.48 12.92 -3.25
C VAL A 62 7.36 12.89 -1.74
N LEU A 63 7.70 11.75 -1.15
CA LEU A 63 7.94 11.61 0.27
C LEU A 63 9.41 11.93 0.52
N ARG A 64 9.67 13.05 1.19
CA ARG A 64 11.01 13.49 1.57
C ARG A 64 11.32 13.06 3.00
N PHE A 65 12.18 12.05 3.13
CA PHE A 65 12.76 11.61 4.39
C PHE A 65 14.06 12.38 4.68
N PRO A 66 14.64 12.26 5.89
CA PRO A 66 15.87 12.99 6.25
C PRO A 66 17.06 12.71 5.32
N HIS A 67 17.19 11.46 4.84
CA HIS A 67 18.35 11.02 4.07
C HIS A 67 18.01 10.44 2.70
N CYS A 68 16.74 10.41 2.29
CA CYS A 68 16.36 9.92 0.97
C CYS A 68 15.06 10.55 0.48
N THR A 69 14.77 10.39 -0.81
CA THR A 69 13.45 10.77 -1.35
C THR A 69 12.86 9.64 -2.18
N LEU A 70 11.58 9.38 -1.93
CA LEU A 70 10.80 8.35 -2.60
C LEU A 70 9.63 9.01 -3.32
N ARG A 71 9.40 8.64 -4.59
CA ARG A 71 8.31 9.19 -5.39
C ARG A 71 7.17 8.18 -5.52
N VAL A 72 5.95 8.63 -5.26
CA VAL A 72 4.71 7.87 -5.47
C VAL A 72 4.58 7.51 -6.95
N SER A 73 4.38 6.23 -7.25
CA SER A 73 4.34 5.73 -8.63
C SER A 73 2.95 5.21 -9.02
N VAL A 74 2.55 4.07 -8.45
CA VAL A 74 1.33 3.34 -8.83
C VAL A 74 0.70 2.68 -7.62
N PRO A 75 -0.64 2.47 -7.59
CA PRO A 75 -1.28 1.68 -6.55
C PRO A 75 -0.78 0.24 -6.56
N ARG A 76 -0.88 -0.43 -5.42
CA ARG A 76 -0.75 -1.88 -5.37
C ARG A 76 -1.99 -2.53 -5.97
N GLU A 77 -1.81 -3.44 -6.92
CA GLU A 77 -2.94 -4.20 -7.48
C GLU A 77 -3.39 -5.32 -6.52
N PRO A 78 -4.67 -5.70 -6.48
CA PRO A 78 -5.08 -6.87 -5.70
C PRO A 78 -4.45 -8.15 -6.26
N CYS A 79 -4.03 -9.08 -5.40
CA CYS A 79 -3.49 -10.37 -5.85
C CYS A 79 -3.78 -11.50 -4.86
N TYR A 80 -3.68 -12.74 -5.34
CA TYR A 80 -3.98 -13.93 -4.52
C TYR A 80 -3.06 -14.08 -3.29
N LYS A 81 -1.81 -13.59 -3.36
CA LYS A 81 -0.88 -13.63 -2.21
C LYS A 81 -1.41 -12.81 -1.03
N PHE A 82 -2.16 -11.75 -1.29
CA PHE A 82 -2.82 -10.96 -0.24
C PHE A 82 -3.89 -11.78 0.50
N ASN A 83 -4.60 -12.68 -0.19
CA ASN A 83 -5.57 -13.58 0.45
C ASN A 83 -4.88 -14.56 1.39
N ALA A 84 -3.72 -15.08 0.99
CA ALA A 84 -2.92 -15.98 1.82
C ALA A 84 -2.43 -15.26 3.09
N VAL A 85 -1.92 -14.03 2.93
CA VAL A 85 -1.51 -13.17 4.04
C VAL A 85 -2.66 -12.86 5.00
N MET A 86 -3.83 -12.50 4.47
CA MET A 86 -4.99 -12.16 5.27
C MET A 86 -5.69 -13.38 5.87
N GLY A 87 -5.38 -14.59 5.38
CA GLY A 87 -5.98 -15.84 5.85
C GLY A 87 -7.40 -16.10 5.35
N PHE A 88 -7.96 -15.28 4.46
CA PHE A 88 -9.30 -15.49 3.90
C PHE A 88 -9.39 -15.19 2.39
N SER A 89 -10.16 -16.02 1.68
CA SER A 89 -10.21 -16.07 0.21
C SER A 89 -10.76 -14.81 -0.47
N LYS A 90 -11.49 -13.97 0.26
CA LYS A 90 -12.14 -12.76 -0.28
C LYS A 90 -11.32 -11.49 -0.08
N ALA A 91 -10.17 -11.52 0.58
CA ALA A 91 -9.43 -10.32 0.98
C ALA A 91 -9.06 -9.39 -0.20
N SER A 92 -8.64 -9.95 -1.34
CA SER A 92 -8.32 -9.20 -2.55
C SER A 92 -9.55 -8.51 -3.14
N ARG A 93 -10.74 -9.11 -2.99
CA ARG A 93 -12.01 -8.50 -3.41
C ARG A 93 -12.40 -7.37 -2.46
N VAL A 94 -12.19 -7.55 -1.16
CA VAL A 94 -12.37 -6.49 -0.16
C VAL A 94 -11.46 -5.30 -0.49
N MET A 95 -10.17 -5.54 -0.74
CA MET A 95 -9.21 -4.51 -1.16
C MET A 95 -9.67 -3.80 -2.44
N ALA A 96 -10.13 -4.56 -3.45
CA ALA A 96 -10.64 -3.98 -4.68
C ALA A 96 -11.82 -3.04 -4.43
N HIS A 97 -12.73 -3.40 -3.50
CA HIS A 97 -13.90 -2.59 -3.16
C HIS A 97 -13.56 -1.36 -2.32
N THR A 98 -12.74 -1.51 -1.27
CA THR A 98 -12.41 -0.42 -0.35
C THR A 98 -11.39 0.55 -0.93
N GLY A 99 -10.50 0.07 -1.80
CA GLY A 99 -9.36 0.85 -2.29
C GLY A 99 -8.19 0.92 -1.32
N PHE A 100 -8.24 0.20 -0.19
CA PHE A 100 -7.19 0.15 0.83
C PHE A 100 -6.03 -0.73 0.35
N CYS A 101 -5.33 -0.24 -0.67
CA CYS A 101 -4.33 -0.97 -1.43
C CYS A 101 -2.91 -0.51 -1.11
N GLY A 102 -2.74 0.68 -0.55
CA GLY A 102 -1.46 1.36 -0.48
C GLY A 102 -0.90 1.66 -1.86
N PHE A 103 0.38 1.97 -1.93
CA PHE A 103 1.01 2.42 -3.17
C PHE A 103 2.49 2.06 -3.20
N TYR A 104 3.00 1.92 -4.42
CA TYR A 104 4.41 1.77 -4.65
C TYR A 104 5.10 3.13 -4.70
N LEU A 105 6.35 3.11 -4.27
CA LEU A 105 7.29 4.20 -4.37
C LEU A 105 8.48 3.76 -5.21
N ARG A 106 8.98 4.69 -6.02
CA ARG A 106 10.28 4.57 -6.69
C ARG A 106 11.33 5.42 -5.97
N VAL A 107 12.57 4.95 -5.97
CA VAL A 107 13.68 5.72 -5.42
C VAL A 107 13.98 6.91 -6.34
N GLN A 108 13.94 8.12 -5.79
CA GLN A 108 14.34 9.34 -6.49
C GLN A 108 15.73 9.80 -6.05
N THR A 109 16.00 9.80 -4.75
CA THR A 109 17.32 10.04 -4.19
C THR A 109 17.67 8.88 -3.26
N LEU A 110 18.79 8.22 -3.52
CA LEU A 110 19.31 7.14 -2.69
C LEU A 110 19.66 7.63 -1.29
N GLY A 111 19.56 6.74 -0.32
CA GLY A 111 19.95 6.96 1.06
C GLY A 111 19.32 5.94 2.00
N SER A 112 19.16 6.29 3.27
CA SER A 112 18.61 5.42 4.32
C SER A 112 17.30 5.95 4.89
N ILE A 113 16.49 5.02 5.43
CA ILE A 113 15.31 5.31 6.24
C ILE A 113 15.42 4.45 7.51
N GLY A 114 15.16 5.04 8.67
CA GLY A 114 15.02 4.38 9.95
C GLY A 114 13.56 4.30 10.41
N ALA A 115 13.25 3.32 11.26
CA ALA A 115 11.94 3.28 11.93
C ALA A 115 11.76 4.51 12.82
N GLY A 116 10.61 5.18 12.69
CA GLY A 116 10.32 6.43 13.40
C GLY A 116 10.72 7.70 12.63
N ASP A 117 11.37 7.59 11.47
CA ASP A 117 11.65 8.75 10.63
C ASP A 117 10.34 9.38 10.12
N ALA A 118 10.24 10.70 10.27
CA ALA A 118 9.20 11.49 9.64
C ALA A 118 9.52 11.76 8.16
N PHE A 119 8.49 11.99 7.37
CA PHE A 119 8.62 12.50 6.01
C PHE A 119 7.72 13.70 5.79
N GLU A 120 8.08 14.51 4.80
CA GLU A 120 7.20 15.54 4.25
C GLU A 120 6.64 15.07 2.91
N LEU A 121 5.34 15.25 2.69
CA LEU A 121 4.71 15.03 1.40
C LEU A 121 4.81 16.29 0.55
N ILE A 122 5.64 16.23 -0.50
CA ILE A 122 5.81 17.31 -1.48
C ILE A 122 4.89 17.04 -2.68
N PRO A 123 3.93 17.94 -2.99
CA PRO A 123 3.06 17.82 -4.15
C PRO A 123 3.81 17.72 -5.48
N GLY A 124 3.46 16.72 -6.27
CA GLY A 124 3.83 16.56 -7.67
C GLY A 124 2.69 16.93 -8.62
N PRO A 125 2.79 16.53 -9.90
CA PRO A 125 1.73 16.76 -10.89
C PRO A 125 0.39 16.11 -10.48
N ARG A 126 -0.71 16.85 -10.57
CA ARG A 126 -2.06 16.37 -10.21
C ARG A 126 -2.79 15.69 -11.38
N ALA A 127 -2.07 14.92 -12.18
CA ALA A 127 -2.61 14.28 -13.39
C ALA A 127 -3.45 13.03 -13.08
N ALA A 128 -3.01 12.21 -12.11
CA ALA A 128 -3.74 11.02 -11.70
C ALA A 128 -3.49 10.71 -10.22
N SER A 129 -4.55 10.67 -9.42
CA SER A 129 -4.48 10.23 -8.03
C SER A 129 -4.32 8.71 -7.94
N ILE A 130 -3.82 8.21 -6.82
CA ILE A 130 -3.74 6.77 -6.58
C ILE A 130 -5.11 6.08 -6.70
N PRO A 131 -6.22 6.62 -6.14
CA PRO A 131 -7.55 6.07 -6.33
C PRO A 131 -8.00 6.00 -7.80
N GLN A 132 -7.70 7.04 -8.60
CA GLN A 132 -8.04 7.05 -10.03
C GLN A 132 -7.29 5.94 -10.79
N LEU A 133 -5.98 5.82 -10.53
CA LEU A 133 -5.15 4.77 -11.13
C LEU A 133 -5.60 3.37 -10.69
N PHE A 134 -6.02 3.22 -9.43
CA PHE A 134 -6.50 1.95 -8.90
C PHE A 134 -7.84 1.56 -9.53
N ALA A 135 -8.77 2.50 -9.63
CA ALA A 135 -10.08 2.28 -10.26
C ALA A 135 -9.96 1.83 -11.72
N ALA A 136 -9.00 2.39 -12.49
CA ALA A 136 -8.74 1.98 -13.87
C ALA A 136 -8.29 0.51 -13.99
N LYS A 137 -7.69 -0.06 -12.94
CA LYS A 137 -7.23 -1.45 -12.89
C LYS A 137 -8.24 -2.38 -12.21
N ARG A 138 -9.08 -1.84 -11.33
CA ARG A 138 -10.07 -2.57 -10.51
C ARG A 138 -11.04 -3.41 -11.34
N ALA A 139 -11.46 -2.93 -12.51
CA ALA A 139 -12.43 -3.63 -13.36
C ALA A 139 -11.98 -5.05 -13.78
N LYS A 140 -10.68 -5.34 -13.78
CA LYS A 140 -10.14 -6.68 -14.06
C LYS A 140 -10.24 -7.65 -12.89
N HIS A 141 -10.38 -7.14 -11.66
CA HIS A 141 -10.34 -7.90 -10.42
C HIS A 141 -11.71 -8.07 -9.74
N LEU A 142 -12.73 -7.36 -10.23
CA LEU A 142 -14.13 -7.49 -9.78
C LEU A 142 -14.96 -8.48 -10.62
N ARG A 143 -14.36 -9.06 -11.67
CA ARG A 143 -14.96 -10.10 -12.50
C ARG A 143 -14.77 -11.47 -11.88
#